data_AF-X1MQP1-F1
#
_entry.id   AF-X1MQP1-F1
#
_cell.length_a   1.000
_cell.length_b   1.000
_cell.length_c   1.000
_cell.angle_alpha   90.00
_cell.angle_beta   90.00
_cell.angle_gamma   90.00
#
_symmetry.space_group_name_H-M   'P 1'
#
loop_
_entity.id
_entity.type
_entity.pdbx_description
1 polymer ?
#
loop_
_entity_poly.entity_id
_entity_poly.type
_entity_poly.pdbx_seq_one_letter_code
_entity_poly.pdbx_strand_id
1 'polypeptide(L)' 'GLAEGVTRAFVADLVPAEKRGTAYGLFHGVVGITLLPASLIAGWLWQAINPAAPFLFGAGLASLAMIGLLVLIKE' A
#
# COMPACT_ATOMS: atom_id res chain seq x y z
N GLY A 1 -0.22 -7.81 -8.26
CA GLY A 1 0.60 -8.79 -9.02
C GLY A 1 1.58 -9.52 -8.11
N LEU A 2 2.89 -9.28 -8.25
CA LEU A 2 3.93 -9.98 -7.47
C LEU A 2 3.89 -9.66 -5.95
N ALA A 3 3.84 -8.38 -5.58
CA ALA A 3 3.86 -7.98 -4.16
C ALA A 3 2.57 -8.33 -3.41
N GLU A 4 1.43 -8.31 -4.10
CA GLU A 4 0.11 -8.48 -3.49
C GLU A 4 -0.13 -9.88 -2.90
N GLY A 5 0.43 -10.93 -3.52
CA GLY A 5 0.43 -12.28 -2.96
C GLY A 5 1.26 -12.34 -1.67
N VAL A 6 2.47 -11.78 -1.71
CA VAL A 6 3.41 -11.75 -0.58
C VAL A 6 2.83 -10.94 0.60
N THR A 7 2.27 -9.77 0.35
CA THR A 7 1.65 -8.95 1.41
C THR A 7 0.47 -9.65 2.07
N ARG A 8 -0.36 -10.37 1.31
CA ARG A 8 -1.48 -11.12 1.91
C ARG A 8 -0.99 -12.29 2.75
N ALA A 9 0.00 -13.04 2.27
CA ALA A 9 0.65 -14.09 3.07
C ALA A 9 1.20 -13.51 4.38
N PHE A 10 1.91 -12.39 4.30
CA PHE A 10 2.45 -11.70 5.46
C PHE A 10 1.36 -11.27 6.47
N VAL A 11 0.21 -10.76 6.00
CA VAL A 11 -0.93 -10.47 6.89
C VAL A 11 -1.45 -11.74 7.58
N ALA A 12 -1.49 -12.88 6.90
CA ALA A 12 -1.93 -14.14 7.48
C ALA A 12 -0.96 -14.73 8.51
N ASP A 13 0.33 -14.40 8.41
CA ASP A 13 1.36 -14.79 9.37
C ASP A 13 1.28 -13.97 10.66
N LEU A 14 0.80 -12.72 10.58
CA LEU A 14 0.67 -11.81 11.73
C LEU A 14 -0.58 -12.04 12.59
N VAL A 15 -1.56 -12.83 12.11
CA VAL A 15 -2.86 -12.97 12.79
C VAL A 15 -3.27 -14.45 12.98
N PRO A 16 -3.90 -14.79 14.11
CA PRO A 16 -4.48 -16.12 14.32
C PRO A 16 -5.49 -16.49 13.23
N ALA A 17 -5.61 -17.78 12.93
CA ALA A 17 -6.42 -18.29 11.82
C ALA A 17 -7.88 -17.84 11.91
N GLU A 18 -8.45 -17.77 13.11
CA GLU A 18 -9.83 -17.40 13.38
C GLU A 18 -10.13 -15.93 13.09
N LYS A 19 -9.10 -15.07 13.07
CA LYS A 19 -9.21 -13.62 12.84
C LYS A 19 -8.78 -13.18 11.44
N ARG A 20 -8.34 -14.11 10.58
CA ARG A 20 -7.86 -13.80 9.22
C ARG A 20 -8.91 -13.10 8.36
N GLY A 21 -10.18 -13.50 8.47
CA GLY A 21 -11.28 -12.84 7.75
C GLY A 21 -11.39 -11.35 8.06
N THR A 22 -11.35 -10.98 9.35
CA THR A 22 -11.37 -9.58 9.79
C THR A 22 -10.11 -8.84 9.39
N ALA A 23 -8.93 -9.47 9.52
CA ALA A 23 -7.66 -8.86 9.13
C ALA A 23 -7.62 -8.52 7.62
N TYR A 24 -8.06 -9.45 6.76
CA TYR A 24 -8.18 -9.19 5.33
C TYR A 24 -9.25 -8.16 5.00
N GLY A 25 -10.39 -8.19 5.70
CA GLY A 25 -11.43 -7.17 5.55
C GLY A 25 -10.90 -5.76 5.86
N LEU A 26 -10.16 -5.61 6.96
CA LEU A 26 -9.53 -4.35 7.33
C LEU A 26 -8.45 -3.94 6.33
N PHE A 27 -7.58 -4.87 5.92
CA PHE A 27 -6.54 -4.63 4.92
C PHE A 27 -7.14 -4.08 3.62
N HIS A 28 -8.14 -4.76 3.05
CA HIS A 28 -8.80 -4.31 1.83
C HIS A 28 -9.64 -3.05 2.04
N GLY A 29 -10.23 -2.85 3.21
CA GLY A 29 -10.93 -1.63 3.57
C GLY A 29 -10.00 -0.40 3.55
N VAL A 30 -8.83 -0.50 4.17
CA VAL A 30 -7.82 0.57 4.16
C VAL A 30 -7.29 0.81 2.74
N VAL A 31 -6.98 -0.25 2.00
CA VAL A 31 -6.57 -0.13 0.58
C VAL A 31 -7.65 0.59 -0.23
N GLY A 32 -8.92 0.23 -0.07
CA GLY A 32 -10.03 0.88 -0.76
C GLY A 32 -10.18 2.36 -0.40
N ILE A 33 -10.16 2.69 0.89
CA ILE A 33 -10.28 4.07 1.38
C ILE A 33 -9.11 4.93 0.88
N THR A 34 -7.89 4.39 0.86
CA THR A 34 -6.68 5.12 0.40
C THR A 34 -6.62 5.27 -1.12
N LEU A 35 -7.28 4.40 -1.88
CA LEU A 35 -7.32 4.49 -3.35
C LEU A 35 -8.05 5.74 -3.85
N LEU A 36 -9.06 6.20 -3.12
CA LEU A 36 -9.80 7.43 -3.43
C LEU A 36 -8.90 8.68 -3.42
N PRO A 37 -8.24 9.05 -2.30
CA PRO A 37 -7.32 10.18 -2.29
C PRO A 37 -6.10 9.94 -3.19
N ALA A 38 -5.61 8.70 -3.33
CA ALA A 38 -4.51 8.41 -4.27
C ALA A 38 -4.85 8.82 -5.70
N SER A 39 -6.07 8.54 -6.17
CA SER A 39 -6.52 8.91 -7.51
C SER A 39 -6.65 10.42 -7.68
N LEU A 40 -7.17 11.12 -6.66
CA LEU A 40 -7.27 12.58 -6.66
C LEU A 40 -5.88 13.24 -6.68
N ILE A 41 -4.95 12.78 -5.84
CA ILE A 41 -3.57 13.28 -5.79
C ILE A 41 -2.86 13.01 -7.11
N ALA A 42 -2.99 11.81 -7.69
CA ALA A 42 -2.40 11.49 -8.97
C ALA A 42 -2.94 12.39 -10.10
N GLY A 43 -4.26 12.61 -10.16
CA GLY A 43 -4.87 13.51 -11.13
C GLY A 43 -4.38 14.95 -10.94
N TRP A 44 -4.33 15.44 -9.71
CA TRP A 44 -3.85 16.79 -9.41
C TRP A 44 -2.37 16.96 -9.79
N LEU A 45 -1.50 16.02 -9.43
CA LEU A 45 -0.08 16.04 -9.79
C LEU A 45 0.13 16.02 -11.31
N TRP A 46 -0.67 15.23 -12.02
CA TRP A 46 -0.62 15.16 -13.48
C TRP A 46 -0.92 16.51 -14.13
N GLN A 47 -1.98 17.19 -13.67
CA GLN A 47 -2.46 18.45 -14.25
C GLN A 47 -1.62 19.66 -13.81
N ALA A 48 -1.22 19.71 -12.53
CA ALA A 48 -0.58 20.88 -11.94
C ALA A 48 0.96 20.91 -12.13
N ILE A 49 1.60 19.74 -12.27
CA ILE A 49 3.06 19.64 -12.37
C ILE A 49 3.47 19.13 -13.75
N ASN A 50 3.23 17.85 -14.04
CA ASN A 50 3.43 17.20 -15.34
C ASN A 50 2.99 15.72 -15.26
N PRO A 51 2.87 15.02 -16.41
CA PRO A 51 2.53 13.59 -16.46
C PRO A 51 3.47 12.64 -15.70
N ALA A 52 4.73 13.02 -15.47
CA ALA A 52 5.68 12.16 -14.75
C ALA A 52 5.54 12.25 -13.22
N ALA A 53 4.98 13.34 -12.70
CA ALA A 53 4.90 13.61 -11.26
C ALA A 53 4.17 12.52 -10.44
N PRO A 54 3.01 11.96 -10.88
CA PRO A 54 2.33 10.90 -10.13
C PRO A 54 3.18 9.62 -10.00
N PHE A 55 3.97 9.29 -11.03
CA PHE A 55 4.83 8.12 -11.02
C PHE A 55 6.01 8.29 -10.06
N LEU A 56 6.65 9.47 -10.05
CA LEU A 56 7.71 9.78 -9.09
C LEU A 56 7.19 9.80 -7.65
N PHE A 57 5.99 10.34 -7.44
CA PHE A 57 5.33 10.31 -6.14
C PHE A 57 5.07 8.87 -5.67
N GLY A 58 4.52 8.02 -6.55
CA GLY A 58 4.31 6.60 -6.28
C GLY A 58 5.63 5.86 -5.98
N ALA A 59 6.70 6.14 -6.74
CA ALA A 59 8.02 5.57 -6.50
C ALA A 59 8.60 5.99 -5.13
N GLY A 60 8.40 7.25 -4.73
CA GLY A 60 8.78 7.75 -3.41
C GLY A 60 8.03 7.04 -2.29
N LEU A 61 6.71 6.89 -2.41
CA LEU A 61 5.90 6.16 -1.45
C LEU A 61 6.28 4.68 -1.36
N ALA A 62 6.53 4.01 -2.49
CA ALA A 62 6.98 2.63 -2.51
C ALA A 62 8.34 2.46 -1.82
N SER A 63 9.27 3.40 -2.04
CA SER A 63 10.58 3.42 -1.38
C SER A 63 10.45 3.63 0.13
N LEU A 64 9.58 4.55 0.56
CA LEU A 64 9.26 4.79 1.98
C LEU A 64 8.66 3.53 2.64
N ALA A 65 7.74 2.85 1.96
CA ALA A 65 7.16 1.60 2.43
C ALA A 65 8.22 0.50 2.56
N MET A 66 9.15 0.39 1.60
CA MET A 66 10.27 -0.56 1.66
C MET A 66 11.18 -0.28 2.86
N ILE A 67 11.56 0.98 3.08
CA ILE A 67 12.36 1.37 4.25
C ILE A 67 11.61 1.06 5.54
N GLY A 68 10.32 1.38 5.61
CA GLY A 68 9.47 1.06 6.75
C GLY A 68 9.44 -0.43 7.05
N LEU A 69 9.30 -1.27 6.02
CA LEU A 69 9.33 -2.72 6.17
C LEU A 69 10.69 -3.19 6.74
N LEU A 70 11.81 -2.73 6.18
CA LEU A 70 13.16 -3.12 6.61
C LEU A 70 13.52 -2.63 8.02
N VAL A 71 12.99 -1.49 8.44
CA VAL A 71 13.32 -0.88 9.74
C VAL A 71 12.39 -1.36 10.85
N LEU A 72 11.08 -1.49 10.56
CA LEU A 72 10.07 -1.80 11.56
C LEU A 72 9.83 -3.30 11.73
N ILE A 73 10.13 -4.09 10.69
CA ILE A 73 9.93 -5.54 10.72
C ILE A 73 11.31 -6.19 10.73
N LYS A 74 11.74 -6.57 11.94
CA LYS A 74 12.86 -7.48 12.13
C LYS A 74 12.29 -8.89 12.25
N GLU A 75 12.57 -9.71 11.25
CA GLU A 75 12.54 -11.17 11.43
C GLU A 75 13.66 -11.62 12.38
#